data_AF-A0A7S0LCA5-F1
#
_entry.id   AF-A0A7S0LCA5-F1
#
_cell.length_a   1.000
_cell.length_b   1.000
_cell.length_c   1.000
_cell.angle_alpha   90.00
_cell.angle_beta   90.00
_cell.angle_gamma   90.00
#
_symmetry.space_group_name_H-M   'P 1'
#
loop_
_entity.id
_entity.type
_entity.pdbx_description
1 polymer ?
#
loop_
_entity_poly.entity_id
_entity_poly.type
_entity_poly.pdbx_seq_one_letter_code
_entity_poly.pdbx_strand_id
1 'polypeptide(L)'
;RLRAQNQAPYSWKRDGRRVACKTAGLSWNAHMRCWKLQFQNVVLGGDGVEVAFDELLLVTYTPRGLYVHRHDGWFGVTTNGKATALTGHRIEVSGPRDELDWASALDRAMLPRIESGCECLAVVRW
;
A
#
# COMPACT_ATOMS: atom_id res chain seq x y z
N ARG A 1 -2.37 -4.73 -31.27
CA ARG A 1 -2.67 -5.15 -29.87
C ARG A 1 -1.34 -5.12 -29.09
N LEU A 2 -1.03 -4.01 -28.42
CA LEU A 2 0.25 -3.82 -27.70
C LEU A 2 0.09 -4.32 -26.25
N ARG A 3 0.91 -5.29 -25.86
CA ARG A 3 1.14 -5.65 -24.46
C ARG A 3 1.93 -4.49 -23.83
N ALA A 4 1.40 -3.88 -22.76
CA ALA A 4 2.02 -2.69 -22.17
C ALA A 4 3.37 -3.02 -21.50
N GLN A 5 4.32 -2.14 -21.77
CA GLN A 5 5.77 -2.20 -21.51
C GLN A 5 6.12 -1.82 -20.06
N ASN A 6 5.39 -2.36 -19.06
CA ASN A 6 5.55 -2.02 -17.63
C ASN A 6 6.15 -3.19 -16.82
N GLN A 7 7.38 -3.59 -17.14
CA GLN A 7 8.16 -4.57 -16.36
C GLN A 7 9.25 -3.94 -15.49
N ALA A 8 9.23 -2.62 -15.27
CA ALA A 8 10.15 -1.99 -14.33
C ALA A 8 9.71 -2.34 -12.88
N PRO A 9 10.59 -2.93 -12.07
CA PRO A 9 10.21 -3.43 -10.75
C PRO A 9 10.16 -2.32 -9.67
N TYR A 10 10.45 -1.08 -10.07
CA TYR A 10 10.29 0.16 -9.32
C TYR A 10 9.68 1.22 -10.24
N SER A 11 9.12 2.28 -9.65
CA SER A 11 8.37 3.32 -10.37
C SER A 11 9.27 4.43 -10.92
N TRP A 12 10.28 4.88 -10.15
CA TRP A 12 11.28 5.86 -10.61
C TRP A 12 12.59 5.74 -9.82
N LYS A 13 13.62 6.48 -10.22
CA LYS A 13 14.85 6.69 -9.44
C LYS A 13 14.92 8.13 -8.93
N ARG A 14 15.32 8.29 -7.67
CA ARG A 14 15.57 9.58 -7.00
C ARG A 14 16.83 9.46 -6.17
N ASP A 15 17.80 10.34 -6.39
CA ASP A 15 19.06 10.40 -5.62
C ASP A 15 19.78 9.04 -5.54
N GLY A 16 19.82 8.31 -6.66
CA GLY A 16 20.40 6.97 -6.76
C GLY A 16 19.53 5.84 -6.18
N ARG A 17 18.43 6.15 -5.50
CA ARG A 17 17.49 5.16 -4.93
C ARG A 17 16.39 4.80 -5.91
N ARG A 18 16.07 3.51 -6.02
CA ARG A 18 14.93 2.95 -6.75
C ARG A 18 13.69 3.03 -5.85
N VAL A 19 12.68 3.78 -6.28
CA VAL A 19 11.46 3.98 -5.50
C VAL A 19 10.32 3.22 -6.15
N ALA A 20 9.70 2.29 -5.43
CA ALA A 20 8.43 1.69 -5.79
C ALA A 20 7.29 2.50 -5.17
N CYS A 21 6.26 2.80 -5.96
CA CYS A 21 5.07 3.50 -5.48
C CYS A 21 3.82 2.69 -5.78
N LYS A 22 2.97 2.54 -4.77
CA LYS A 22 1.71 1.81 -4.85
C LYS A 22 0.60 2.65 -4.28
N THR A 23 -0.52 2.66 -4.99
CA THR A 23 -1.70 3.45 -4.61
C THR A 23 -2.83 2.52 -4.16
N ALA A 24 -3.64 2.97 -3.21
CA ALA A 24 -4.90 2.32 -2.85
C ALA A 24 -5.97 3.37 -2.58
N GLY A 25 -7.17 3.15 -3.10
CA GLY A 25 -8.35 3.96 -2.78
C GLY A 25 -9.08 3.42 -1.56
N LEU A 26 -9.53 4.30 -0.68
CA LEU A 26 -10.41 3.96 0.43
C LEU A 26 -11.72 3.42 -0.13
N SER A 27 -12.09 2.19 0.25
CA SER A 27 -13.25 1.50 -0.29
C SER A 27 -14.02 0.76 0.81
N TRP A 28 -15.34 0.65 0.67
CA TRP A 28 -16.16 -0.13 1.58
C TRP A 28 -16.15 -1.61 1.16
N ASN A 29 -15.78 -2.50 2.08
CA ASN A 29 -15.90 -3.93 1.92
C ASN A 29 -17.22 -4.41 2.54
N ALA A 30 -18.23 -4.65 1.72
CA ALA A 30 -19.57 -5.04 2.19
C ALA A 30 -19.60 -6.40 2.89
N HIS A 31 -18.74 -7.35 2.50
CA HIS A 31 -18.68 -8.68 3.11
C HIS A 31 -18.13 -8.62 4.53
N MET A 32 -17.02 -7.90 4.71
CA MET A 32 -16.39 -7.67 6.02
C MET A 32 -17.10 -6.57 6.82
N ARG A 33 -17.96 -5.79 6.18
CA ARG A 33 -18.64 -4.61 6.72
C ARG A 33 -17.63 -3.61 7.32
N CYS A 34 -16.58 -3.28 6.57
CA CYS A 34 -15.54 -2.36 7.01
C CYS A 34 -14.94 -1.55 5.85
N TRP A 35 -14.33 -0.41 6.14
CA TRP A 35 -13.48 0.31 5.19
C TRP A 35 -12.15 -0.40 4.98
N LYS A 36 -11.57 -0.29 3.79
CA LYS A 36 -10.36 -1.02 3.39
C LYS A 36 -9.46 -0.21 2.46
N LEU A 37 -8.16 -0.37 2.67
CA LEU A 37 -7.08 -0.03 1.75
C LEU A 37 -6.34 -1.31 1.37
N GLN A 38 -6.14 -1.50 0.06
CA GLN A 38 -5.47 -2.68 -0.47
C GLN A 38 -4.45 -2.29 -1.52
N PHE A 39 -3.16 -2.39 -1.17
CA PHE A 39 -2.05 -2.23 -2.08
C PHE A 39 -1.67 -3.61 -2.65
N GLN A 40 -1.44 -3.67 -3.96
CA GLN A 40 -1.22 -4.93 -4.67
C GLN A 40 0.11 -4.93 -5.43
N ASN A 41 0.57 -6.13 -5.77
CA ASN A 41 1.76 -6.38 -6.58
C ASN A 41 3.01 -5.73 -5.98
N VAL A 42 3.21 -5.90 -4.66
CA VAL A 42 4.36 -5.38 -3.92
C VAL A 42 5.45 -6.45 -3.84
N VAL A 43 6.52 -6.32 -4.61
CA VAL A 43 7.57 -7.35 -4.67
C VAL A 43 8.62 -7.09 -3.59
N LEU A 44 8.44 -7.67 -2.40
CA LEU A 44 9.32 -7.48 -1.24
C LEU A 44 10.50 -8.47 -1.19
N GLY A 45 10.83 -9.10 -2.33
CA GLY A 45 11.83 -10.17 -2.38
C GLY A 45 11.32 -11.50 -1.79
N GLY A 46 12.14 -12.54 -1.85
CA GLY A 46 11.81 -13.89 -1.40
C GLY A 46 12.88 -14.90 -1.79
N ASP A 47 12.60 -16.21 -1.70
CA ASP A 47 13.54 -17.29 -2.03
C ASP A 47 14.19 -17.08 -3.41
N GLY A 48 15.44 -16.58 -3.41
CA GLY A 48 16.22 -16.30 -4.62
C GLY A 48 15.82 -15.04 -5.41
N VAL A 49 14.88 -14.22 -4.92
CA VAL A 49 14.44 -12.97 -5.57
C VAL A 49 14.85 -11.77 -4.73
N GLU A 50 15.73 -10.94 -5.27
CA GLU A 50 16.12 -9.68 -4.63
C GLU A 50 15.01 -8.63 -4.68
N VAL A 51 14.95 -7.79 -3.65
CA VAL A 51 14.09 -6.61 -3.65
C VAL A 51 14.59 -5.64 -4.72
N ALA A 52 13.69 -5.29 -5.63
CA ALA A 52 14.06 -4.52 -6.79
C ALA A 52 13.93 -2.99 -6.60
N PHE A 53 13.58 -2.56 -5.39
CA PHE A 53 13.51 -1.17 -4.96
C PHE A 53 14.21 -0.99 -3.62
N ASP A 54 14.64 0.22 -3.34
CA ASP A 54 15.28 0.62 -2.08
C ASP A 54 14.28 1.32 -1.15
N GLU A 55 13.17 1.83 -1.70
CA GLU A 55 12.13 2.53 -0.98
C GLU A 55 10.75 2.14 -1.52
N LEU A 56 9.79 1.89 -0.62
CA LEU A 56 8.38 1.66 -0.96
C LEU A 56 7.52 2.80 -0.42
N LEU A 57 6.82 3.48 -1.33
CA LEU A 57 5.83 4.48 -1.00
C LEU A 57 4.41 3.92 -1.17
N LEU A 58 3.60 4.09 -0.15
CA LEU A 58 2.17 3.80 -0.15
C LEU A 58 1.39 5.11 -0.22
N VAL A 59 0.60 5.26 -1.28
CA VAL A 59 -0.24 6.43 -1.51
C VAL A 59 -1.71 6.05 -1.29
N THR A 60 -2.30 6.63 -0.26
CA THR A 60 -3.70 6.42 0.09
C THR A 60 -4.55 7.51 -0.55
N TYR A 61 -5.49 7.13 -1.41
CA TYR A 61 -6.51 8.02 -1.99
C TYR A 61 -7.78 7.98 -1.14
N THR A 62 -8.18 9.12 -0.57
CA THR A 62 -9.36 9.27 0.30
C THR A 62 -10.22 10.42 -0.19
N PRO A 63 -11.48 10.60 0.20
CA PRO A 63 -12.27 11.78 -0.19
C PRO A 63 -11.73 13.16 0.27
N ARG A 64 -10.71 13.22 1.15
CA ARG A 64 -10.11 14.47 1.66
C ARG A 64 -8.73 14.79 1.11
N GLY A 65 -8.11 13.87 0.41
CA GLY A 65 -6.71 14.01 0.06
C GLY A 65 -5.99 12.72 -0.27
N LEU A 66 -4.74 12.91 -0.68
CA LEU A 66 -3.71 11.89 -0.77
C LEU A 66 -2.85 11.90 0.49
N TYR A 67 -2.56 10.72 1.02
CA TYR A 67 -1.58 10.52 2.08
C TYR A 67 -0.44 9.66 1.54
N VAL A 68 0.79 10.16 1.63
CA VAL A 68 1.98 9.48 1.13
C VAL A 68 2.79 8.98 2.32
N HIS A 69 2.95 7.67 2.43
CA HIS A 69 3.70 7.03 3.50
C HIS A 69 4.89 6.24 2.96
N ARG A 70 6.04 6.32 3.63
CA ARG A 70 7.17 5.42 3.41
C ARG A 70 6.99 4.17 4.26
N HIS A 71 6.94 3.02 3.61
CA HIS A 71 6.73 1.72 4.23
C HIS A 71 8.01 1.16 4.84
N ASP A 72 7.93 0.50 6.00
CA ASP A 72 9.06 -0.17 6.68
C ASP A 72 9.48 -1.52 6.06
N GLY A 73 8.64 -2.08 5.20
CA GLY A 73 8.85 -3.38 4.54
C GLY A 73 8.10 -4.55 5.20
N TRP A 74 7.47 -4.34 6.36
CA TRP A 74 6.86 -5.37 7.18
C TRP A 74 5.38 -5.13 7.46
N PHE A 75 5.00 -3.88 7.69
CA PHE A 75 3.64 -3.52 8.09
C PHE A 75 2.57 -4.05 7.11
N GLY A 76 1.53 -4.71 7.65
CA GLY A 76 0.36 -5.11 6.87
C GLY A 76 0.61 -6.06 5.69
N VAL A 77 1.82 -6.58 5.52
CA VAL A 77 2.19 -7.54 4.46
C VAL A 77 1.52 -8.87 4.74
N THR A 78 0.63 -9.32 3.84
CA THR A 78 -0.03 -10.62 3.98
C THR A 78 0.84 -11.73 3.40
N THR A 79 1.06 -12.80 4.18
CA THR A 79 1.92 -13.94 3.83
C THR A 79 1.12 -15.10 3.24
N ASN A 80 0.61 -15.00 2.02
CA ASN A 80 -0.13 -16.12 1.41
C ASN A 80 0.75 -16.95 0.46
N GLY A 81 1.66 -17.74 1.03
CA GLY A 81 2.28 -18.92 0.41
C GLY A 81 3.13 -18.71 -0.85
N LYS A 82 3.63 -19.83 -1.42
CA LYS A 82 4.59 -19.89 -2.55
C LYS A 82 4.20 -19.11 -3.80
N ALA A 83 2.90 -18.85 -4.02
CA ALA A 83 2.43 -18.02 -5.14
C ALA A 83 2.86 -16.55 -4.99
N THR A 84 2.98 -16.04 -3.77
CA THR A 84 3.32 -14.64 -3.47
C THR A 84 4.72 -14.24 -3.96
N ALA A 85 5.66 -15.19 -4.01
CA ALA A 85 7.01 -14.95 -4.54
C ALA A 85 7.02 -14.58 -6.03
N LEU A 86 6.02 -15.04 -6.81
CA LEU A 86 5.92 -14.78 -8.25
C LEU A 86 5.03 -13.58 -8.57
N THR A 87 3.94 -13.37 -7.82
CA THR A 87 2.95 -12.31 -8.11
C THR A 87 3.11 -11.04 -7.27
N GLY A 88 3.94 -11.08 -6.23
CA GLY A 88 4.10 -10.00 -5.26
C GLY A 88 3.09 -10.08 -4.11
N HIS A 89 3.44 -9.39 -3.04
CA HIS A 89 2.68 -9.30 -1.80
C HIS A 89 1.51 -8.32 -1.91
N ARG A 90 0.55 -8.52 -1.01
CA ARG A 90 -0.54 -7.59 -0.73
C ARG A 90 -0.26 -6.93 0.62
N ILE A 91 -0.45 -5.61 0.68
CA ILE A 91 -0.47 -4.86 1.93
C ILE A 91 -1.91 -4.42 2.16
N GLU A 92 -2.44 -4.71 3.33
CA GLU A 92 -3.85 -4.48 3.65
C GLU A 92 -4.01 -3.75 4.99
N VAL A 93 -4.86 -2.72 4.98
CA VAL A 93 -5.32 -2.03 6.18
C VAL A 93 -6.82 -1.95 6.14
N SER A 94 -7.46 -2.37 7.23
CA SER A 94 -8.91 -2.39 7.37
C SER A 94 -9.32 -1.55 8.57
N GLY A 95 -10.39 -0.78 8.41
CA GLY A 95 -11.04 -0.03 9.48
C GLY A 95 -11.88 -0.93 10.40
N PRO A 96 -12.52 -0.35 11.43
CA PRO A 96 -13.42 -1.07 12.31
C PRO A 96 -14.60 -1.66 11.54
N ARG A 97 -15.12 -2.78 12.03
CA ARG A 97 -16.36 -3.36 11.52
C ARG A 97 -17.53 -2.46 11.90
N ASP A 98 -18.50 -2.32 11.00
CA ASP A 98 -19.74 -1.57 11.15
C ASP A 98 -19.59 -0.04 11.29
N GLU A 99 -18.38 0.49 11.16
CA GLU A 99 -18.13 1.93 11.06
C GLU A 99 -18.43 2.42 9.64
N LEU A 100 -19.62 2.98 9.42
CA LEU A 100 -20.05 3.46 8.10
C LEU A 100 -19.44 4.80 7.74
N ASP A 101 -19.02 5.60 8.72
CA ASP A 101 -18.34 6.86 8.45
C ASP A 101 -16.88 6.60 8.04
N TRP A 102 -16.59 6.83 6.76
CA TRP A 102 -15.25 6.66 6.21
C TRP A 102 -14.23 7.57 6.90
N ALA A 103 -14.62 8.76 7.34
CA ALA A 103 -13.71 9.71 7.96
C ALA A 103 -13.34 9.24 9.37
N SER A 104 -14.33 8.82 10.16
CA SER A 104 -14.11 8.18 11.46
C SER A 104 -13.21 6.94 11.34
N ALA A 105 -13.53 6.02 10.42
CA ALA A 105 -12.71 4.82 10.21
C ALA A 105 -11.27 5.16 9.81
N LEU A 106 -11.09 6.13 8.92
CA LEU A 106 -9.77 6.56 8.47
C LEU A 106 -8.96 7.18 9.60
N ASP A 107 -9.48 8.23 10.23
CA ASP A 107 -8.74 9.07 11.17
C ASP A 107 -8.49 8.37 12.51
N ARG A 108 -9.46 7.57 13.00
CA ARG A 108 -9.38 6.96 14.33
C ARG A 108 -8.72 5.60 14.35
N ALA A 109 -8.64 4.91 13.21
CA ALA A 109 -8.18 3.52 13.18
C ALA A 109 -7.19 3.23 12.07
N MET A 110 -7.43 3.67 10.83
CA MET A 110 -6.59 3.24 9.70
C MET A 110 -5.28 4.03 9.62
N LEU A 111 -5.31 5.36 9.71
CA LEU A 111 -4.11 6.19 9.69
C LEU A 111 -3.17 5.92 10.88
N PRO A 112 -3.65 5.88 12.14
CA PRO A 112 -2.77 5.55 13.26
C PRO A 112 -2.08 4.19 13.13
N ARG A 113 -2.75 3.21 12.52
CA ARG A 113 -2.16 1.90 12.23
C ARG A 113 -1.12 1.95 11.13
N ILE A 114 -1.38 2.70 10.04
CA ILE A 114 -0.37 2.89 8.99
C ILE A 114 0.87 3.56 9.60
N GLU A 115 0.67 4.60 10.40
CA GLU A 115 1.74 5.38 11.02
C GLU A 115 2.54 4.61 12.07
N SER A 116 2.04 3.48 12.58
CA SER A 116 2.82 2.63 13.50
C SER A 116 3.94 1.85 12.82
N GLY A 117 3.89 1.69 11.49
CA GLY A 117 4.91 0.99 10.70
C GLY A 117 5.33 1.74 9.42
N CYS A 118 4.82 2.96 9.22
CA CYS A 118 5.14 3.77 8.05
C CYS A 118 5.36 5.23 8.47
N GLU A 119 6.29 5.91 7.81
CA GLU A 119 6.52 7.34 8.01
C GLU A 119 5.61 8.15 7.07
N CYS A 120 4.82 9.07 7.60
CA CYS A 120 4.04 10.00 6.78
C CYS A 120 4.96 11.08 6.18
N LEU A 121 5.11 11.08 4.86
CA LEU A 121 5.97 12.01 4.13
C LEU A 121 5.23 13.27 3.66
N ALA A 122 3.96 13.10 3.27
CA ALA A 122 3.17 14.20 2.73
C ALA A 122 1.67 13.93 2.83
N VAL A 123 0.91 15.01 2.97
CA VAL A 123 -0.55 15.01 2.81
C VAL A 123 -0.91 16.09 1.81
N VAL A 124 -1.58 15.71 0.73
CA VAL A 124 -2.08 16.64 -0.31
C VAL A 124 -3.59 16.69 -0.20
N ARG A 125 -4.13 17.85 0.17
CA ARG A 125 -5.58 18.08 0.31
C ARG A 125 -6.13 18.76 -0.93
N TRP A 126 -7.42 18.58 -1.18
CA TRP A 126 -8.20 19.31 -2.18
C TRP A 126 -9.38 20.02 -1.53
#